data_AF-A0A0P1KYE5-F1
#
_entry.id   AF-A0A0P1KYE5-F1
#
_cell.length_a   1.000
_cell.length_b   1.000
_cell.length_c   1.000
_cell.angle_alpha   90.00
_cell.angle_beta   90.00
_cell.angle_gamma   90.00
#
_symmetry.space_group_name_H-M   'P 1'
#
loop_
_entity.id
_entity.type
_entity.pdbx_description
1 polymer ?
#
loop_
_entity_poly.entity_id
_entity_poly.type
_entity_poly.pdbx_seq_one_letter_code
_entity_poly.pdbx_strand_id
1 'polypeptide(L)'
;MLSTAQTYANELIQKYPVLEQFQPTLDRPFFNISLWESFDTAMRYATNGRFIPSEFQFVPGKLPLSELPQVVAAITTYYVVVFGGRFVLQGSQPFQLNALFQLHNLFLTTLSLTLLVLMIEQLVPMIARNGLYYAICNIGAWTQPMVTLYYMNYITKYIEFIDTLFLVLKHKNLRFLHTYHHGATALLCYTQLVGTTAISWVVISLNLGVHVVMYWYYFLAARGIRVWWKEWVTRFQIMQFVLDIGFIYFAVYQKVSHLFFPHLPHCGDCVGSTTATFSGCAIISSYLFLFVAFYIEVYKRRGTKKSRIVKRVRGGVAAKVNEYVNVDVAHTSTPSPSPARK
;
A
#
# COMPACT_ATOMS: atom_id res chain seq x y z
N MET A 1 7.60 33.00 1.08
CA MET A 1 7.33 31.93 0.09
C MET A 1 5.89 31.95 -0.40
N LEU A 2 4.88 32.00 0.48
CA LEU A 2 3.46 32.13 0.07
C LEU A 2 3.17 33.43 -0.69
N SER A 3 3.69 34.58 -0.24
CA SER A 3 3.42 35.89 -0.90
C SER A 3 3.94 35.95 -2.33
N THR A 4 5.15 35.46 -2.58
CA THR A 4 5.79 35.48 -3.91
C THR A 4 5.06 34.56 -4.90
N ALA A 5 4.69 33.35 -4.46
CA ALA A 5 3.90 32.42 -5.27
C ALA A 5 2.53 33.00 -5.65
N GLN A 6 1.92 33.76 -4.75
CA GLN A 6 0.64 34.41 -4.96
C GLN A 6 0.74 35.57 -5.96
N THR A 7 1.85 36.33 -5.94
CA THR A 7 2.12 37.37 -6.95
C THR A 7 2.26 36.78 -8.36
N TYR A 8 3.06 35.71 -8.52
CA TYR A 8 3.23 35.05 -9.82
C TYR A 8 1.94 34.38 -10.31
N ALA A 9 1.16 33.78 -9.41
CA ALA A 9 -0.13 33.20 -9.75
C ALA A 9 -1.11 34.27 -10.27
N ASN A 10 -1.17 35.43 -9.61
CA ASN A 10 -2.03 36.54 -10.01
C ASN A 10 -1.63 37.13 -11.37
N GLU A 11 -0.33 37.28 -11.65
CA GLU A 11 0.17 37.70 -12.97
C GLU A 11 -0.21 36.69 -14.07
N LEU A 12 -0.09 35.40 -13.80
CA LEU A 12 -0.49 34.35 -14.73
C LEU A 12 -1.99 34.34 -15.00
N ILE A 13 -2.82 34.55 -13.98
CA ILE A 13 -4.28 34.59 -14.11
C ILE A 13 -4.72 35.84 -14.89
N GLN A 14 -4.10 37.00 -14.66
CA GLN A 14 -4.37 38.19 -15.47
C GLN A 14 -3.98 37.98 -16.94
N LYS A 15 -2.90 37.25 -17.20
CA LYS A 15 -2.46 36.94 -18.56
C LYS A 15 -3.32 35.88 -19.25
N TYR A 16 -3.90 34.95 -18.49
CA TYR A 16 -4.75 33.87 -18.97
C TYR A 16 -6.00 33.74 -18.08
N PRO A 17 -7.08 34.49 -18.36
CA PRO A 17 -8.28 34.52 -17.51
C PRO A 17 -8.97 33.16 -17.39
N VAL A 18 -8.72 32.23 -18.34
CA VAL A 18 -9.20 30.85 -18.24
C VAL A 18 -8.64 30.11 -17.01
N LEU A 19 -7.49 30.51 -16.48
CA LEU A 19 -6.86 29.91 -15.30
C LEU A 19 -7.63 30.22 -14.01
N GLU A 20 -8.47 31.25 -13.99
CA GLU A 20 -9.34 31.59 -12.86
C GLU A 20 -10.32 30.44 -12.56
N GLN A 21 -10.78 29.74 -13.60
CA GLN A 21 -11.69 28.60 -13.46
C GLN A 21 -11.02 27.38 -12.80
N PHE A 22 -9.68 27.31 -12.84
CA PHE A 22 -8.88 26.20 -12.31
C PHE A 22 -8.26 26.51 -10.94
N GLN A 23 -8.67 27.60 -10.28
CA GLN A 23 -8.17 27.88 -8.93
C GLN A 23 -8.68 26.84 -7.92
N PRO A 24 -7.79 26.15 -7.19
CA PRO A 24 -8.19 25.12 -6.25
C PRO A 24 -9.01 25.73 -5.10
N THR A 25 -10.12 25.08 -4.77
CA THR A 25 -11.00 25.45 -3.65
C THR A 25 -10.94 24.37 -2.57
N LEU A 26 -11.52 24.65 -1.39
CA LEU A 26 -11.52 23.65 -0.31
C LEU A 26 -12.30 22.39 -0.67
N ASP A 27 -13.40 22.54 -1.44
CA ASP A 27 -14.21 21.42 -1.92
C ASP A 27 -13.59 20.73 -3.14
N ARG A 28 -12.80 21.45 -3.94
CA ARG A 28 -12.13 20.94 -5.14
C ARG A 28 -10.64 21.29 -5.11
N PRO A 29 -9.85 20.55 -4.31
CA PRO A 29 -8.45 20.87 -4.07
C PRO A 29 -7.55 20.71 -5.30
N PHE A 30 -8.00 19.96 -6.32
CA PHE A 30 -7.23 19.66 -7.52
C PHE A 30 -7.72 20.50 -8.71
N PHE A 31 -7.17 21.71 -8.84
CA PHE A 31 -7.45 22.62 -9.97
C PHE A 31 -8.94 22.93 -10.19
N ASN A 32 -9.75 22.96 -9.12
CA ASN A 32 -11.20 23.16 -9.16
C ASN A 32 -11.99 22.10 -9.96
N ILE A 33 -11.35 20.96 -10.28
CA ILE A 33 -11.96 19.84 -11.00
C ILE A 33 -12.42 18.81 -9.96
N SER A 34 -13.63 18.27 -10.16
CA SER A 34 -14.12 17.14 -9.38
C SER A 34 -13.53 15.84 -9.95
N LEU A 35 -12.50 15.32 -9.29
CA LEU A 35 -11.88 14.06 -9.70
C LEU A 35 -12.83 12.89 -9.43
N TRP A 36 -13.63 12.98 -8.37
CA TRP A 36 -14.68 12.02 -8.07
C TRP A 36 -15.74 11.92 -9.19
N GLU A 37 -16.28 13.04 -9.69
CA GLU A 37 -17.25 13.02 -10.80
C GLU A 37 -16.62 12.49 -12.10
N SER A 38 -15.37 12.87 -12.36
CA SER A 38 -14.60 12.37 -13.50
C SER A 38 -14.39 10.85 -13.41
N PHE A 39 -14.06 10.37 -12.20
CA PHE A 39 -13.90 8.96 -11.90
C PHE A 39 -15.21 8.18 -12.03
N ASP A 40 -16.32 8.71 -11.52
CA ASP A 40 -17.65 8.12 -11.66
C ASP A 40 -18.04 7.94 -13.13
N THR A 41 -17.88 9.00 -13.91
CA THR A 41 -18.14 9.00 -15.36
C THR A 41 -17.25 8.01 -16.09
N ALA A 42 -15.96 7.98 -15.77
CA ALA A 42 -15.00 7.07 -16.40
C ALA A 42 -15.33 5.60 -16.10
N MET A 43 -15.67 5.26 -14.86
CA MET A 43 -16.05 3.90 -14.46
C MET A 43 -17.39 3.48 -15.06
N ARG A 44 -18.37 4.40 -15.11
CA ARG A 44 -19.65 4.17 -15.77
C ARG A 44 -19.46 3.85 -17.24
N TYR A 45 -18.61 4.61 -17.94
CA TYR A 45 -18.28 4.36 -19.34
C TYR A 45 -17.53 3.02 -19.51
N ALA A 46 -16.47 2.79 -18.72
CA ALA A 46 -15.64 1.59 -18.80
C ALA A 46 -16.42 0.29 -18.53
N THR A 47 -17.47 0.35 -17.70
CA THR A 47 -18.29 -0.81 -17.35
C THR A 47 -19.60 -0.90 -18.14
N ASN A 48 -19.79 -0.05 -19.15
CA ASN A 48 -21.06 0.07 -19.90
C ASN A 48 -22.28 0.23 -18.99
N GLY A 49 -22.14 1.05 -17.94
CA GLY A 49 -23.20 1.35 -16.98
C GLY A 49 -23.46 0.27 -15.92
N ARG A 50 -22.66 -0.81 -15.85
CA ARG A 50 -22.85 -1.86 -14.85
C ARG A 50 -22.38 -1.48 -13.46
N PHE A 51 -21.41 -0.56 -13.36
CA PHE A 51 -20.87 -0.08 -12.09
C PHE A 51 -20.85 1.45 -12.08
N ILE A 52 -21.55 2.02 -11.10
CA ILE A 52 -21.62 3.46 -10.85
C ILE A 52 -21.03 3.71 -9.45
N PRO A 53 -19.81 4.26 -9.35
CA PRO A 53 -19.13 4.47 -8.07
C PRO A 53 -19.92 5.25 -7.03
N SER A 54 -20.69 6.25 -7.44
CA SER A 54 -21.53 7.10 -6.58
C SER A 54 -22.79 6.41 -6.04
N GLU A 55 -23.24 5.33 -6.67
CA GLU A 55 -24.38 4.53 -6.22
C GLU A 55 -23.95 3.27 -5.46
N PHE A 56 -22.65 2.96 -5.46
CA PHE A 56 -22.14 1.76 -4.82
C PHE A 56 -22.39 1.76 -3.31
N GLN A 57 -22.89 0.63 -2.81
CA GLN A 57 -23.01 0.36 -1.40
C GLN A 57 -22.38 -0.99 -1.08
N PHE A 58 -21.58 -1.03 -0.02
CA PHE A 58 -21.04 -2.29 0.48
C PHE A 58 -22.12 -3.05 1.25
N VAL A 59 -22.67 -4.09 0.63
CA VAL A 59 -23.65 -4.99 1.25
C VAL A 59 -23.01 -6.38 1.40
N PRO A 60 -22.71 -6.83 2.63
CA PRO A 60 -22.21 -8.18 2.88
C PRO A 60 -23.14 -9.25 2.28
N GLY A 61 -22.56 -10.24 1.61
CA GLY A 61 -23.30 -11.36 1.00
C GLY A 61 -23.81 -11.11 -0.42
N LYS A 62 -23.84 -9.86 -0.90
CA LYS A 62 -24.24 -9.54 -2.29
C LYS A 62 -23.08 -9.27 -3.24
N LEU A 63 -21.89 -9.02 -2.69
CA LEU A 63 -20.69 -8.65 -3.44
C LEU A 63 -19.66 -9.80 -3.43
N PRO A 64 -18.81 -9.92 -4.47
CA PRO A 64 -17.73 -10.89 -4.44
C PRO A 64 -16.76 -10.57 -3.30
N LEU A 65 -16.27 -11.61 -2.62
CA LEU A 65 -15.33 -11.51 -1.50
C LEU A 65 -15.89 -10.67 -0.32
N SER A 66 -17.21 -10.62 -0.17
CA SER A 66 -17.87 -9.90 0.93
C SER A 66 -18.29 -10.79 2.10
N GLU A 67 -18.03 -12.10 2.00
CA GLU A 67 -18.30 -13.08 3.06
C GLU A 67 -17.03 -13.77 3.52
N LEU A 68 -16.97 -14.09 4.82
CA LEU A 68 -15.80 -14.72 5.43
C LEU A 68 -15.37 -16.02 4.73
N PRO A 69 -16.27 -16.96 4.34
CA PRO A 69 -15.86 -18.18 3.64
C PRO A 69 -15.17 -17.90 2.31
N GLN A 70 -15.65 -16.89 1.56
CA GLN A 70 -15.05 -16.49 0.28
C GLN A 70 -13.65 -15.90 0.49
N VAL A 71 -13.49 -15.07 1.53
CA VAL A 71 -12.19 -14.48 1.89
C VAL A 71 -11.20 -15.55 2.33
N VAL A 72 -11.61 -16.46 3.20
CA VAL A 72 -10.78 -17.58 3.66
C VAL A 72 -10.42 -18.50 2.50
N ALA A 73 -11.35 -18.79 1.59
CA ALA A 73 -11.07 -19.58 0.39
C ALA A 73 -10.05 -18.89 -0.52
N ALA A 74 -10.15 -17.57 -0.72
CA ALA A 74 -9.18 -16.81 -1.52
C ALA A 74 -7.78 -16.81 -0.89
N ILE A 75 -7.67 -16.61 0.43
CA ILE A 75 -6.39 -16.64 1.16
C ILE A 75 -5.80 -18.06 1.16
N THR A 76 -6.64 -19.08 1.33
CA THR A 76 -6.20 -20.48 1.27
C THR A 76 -5.68 -20.82 -0.12
N THR A 77 -6.41 -20.41 -1.16
CA THR A 77 -6.00 -20.57 -2.56
C THR A 77 -4.66 -19.87 -2.81
N TYR A 78 -4.49 -18.64 -2.30
CA TYR A 78 -3.22 -17.92 -2.38
C TYR A 78 -2.06 -18.74 -1.81
N TYR A 79 -2.19 -19.27 -0.58
CA TYR A 79 -1.13 -20.09 0.02
C TYR A 79 -0.88 -21.40 -0.72
N VAL A 80 -1.94 -22.09 -1.18
CA VAL A 80 -1.82 -23.31 -1.97
C VAL A 80 -1.07 -23.05 -3.27
N VAL A 81 -1.40 -21.98 -4.01
CA VAL A 81 -0.73 -21.63 -5.26
C VAL A 81 0.72 -21.21 -5.00
N VAL A 82 0.99 -20.46 -3.93
CA VAL A 82 2.34 -20.01 -3.60
C VAL A 82 3.25 -21.17 -3.20
N PHE A 83 2.82 -22.02 -2.26
CA PHE A 83 3.65 -23.14 -1.78
C PHE A 83 3.65 -24.32 -2.76
N GLY A 84 2.50 -24.65 -3.34
CA GLY A 84 2.38 -25.67 -4.38
C GLY A 84 3.12 -25.28 -5.65
N GLY A 85 3.00 -24.03 -6.09
CA GLY A 85 3.75 -23.51 -7.24
C GLY A 85 5.26 -23.58 -7.02
N ARG A 86 5.75 -23.27 -5.82
CA ARG A 86 7.17 -23.45 -5.48
C ARG A 86 7.61 -24.91 -5.54
N PHE A 87 6.78 -25.85 -5.08
CA PHE A 87 7.09 -27.28 -5.12
C PHE A 87 7.15 -27.82 -6.54
N VAL A 88 6.14 -27.51 -7.37
CA VAL A 88 6.07 -27.95 -8.77
C VAL A 88 7.23 -27.39 -9.61
N LEU A 89 7.64 -26.15 -9.33
CA LEU A 89 8.66 -25.46 -10.12
C LEU A 89 10.11 -25.76 -9.66
N GLN A 90 10.34 -26.63 -8.68
CA GLN A 90 11.71 -26.92 -8.18
C GLN A 90 12.66 -27.45 -9.26
N GLY A 91 12.13 -28.12 -10.30
CA GLY A 91 12.91 -28.66 -11.42
C GLY A 91 12.91 -27.81 -12.70
N SER A 92 12.22 -26.66 -12.71
CA SER A 92 12.08 -25.84 -13.94
C SER A 92 13.15 -24.75 -14.03
N GLN A 93 13.30 -24.14 -15.21
CA GLN A 93 14.07 -22.90 -15.35
C GLN A 93 13.22 -21.68 -14.94
N PRO A 94 13.83 -20.57 -14.48
CA PRO A 94 13.10 -19.37 -14.10
C PRO A 94 12.48 -18.69 -15.34
N PHE A 95 11.21 -18.29 -15.23
CA PHE A 95 10.51 -17.65 -16.34
C PHE A 95 10.93 -16.19 -16.53
N GLN A 96 11.14 -15.77 -17.79
CA GLN A 96 11.54 -14.40 -18.14
C GLN A 96 10.34 -13.47 -18.37
N LEU A 97 9.55 -13.22 -17.33
CA LEU A 97 8.31 -12.42 -17.41
C LEU A 97 8.55 -10.92 -17.15
N ASN A 98 9.64 -10.36 -17.67
CA ASN A 98 10.05 -8.99 -17.31
C ASN A 98 9.07 -7.91 -17.79
N ALA A 99 8.55 -8.02 -19.01
CA ALA A 99 7.59 -7.05 -19.55
C ALA A 99 6.26 -7.09 -18.78
N LEU A 100 5.72 -8.29 -18.51
CA LEU A 100 4.50 -8.46 -17.73
C LEU A 100 4.66 -7.94 -16.30
N PHE A 101 5.80 -8.23 -15.67
CA PHE A 101 6.12 -7.69 -14.34
C PHE A 101 6.20 -6.15 -14.36
N GLN A 102 6.82 -5.55 -15.37
CA GLN A 102 6.86 -4.09 -15.50
C GLN A 102 5.46 -3.48 -15.66
N LEU A 103 4.64 -4.05 -16.56
CA LEU A 103 3.27 -3.60 -16.79
C LEU A 103 2.42 -3.70 -15.52
N HIS A 104 2.56 -4.80 -14.78
CA HIS A 104 1.86 -5.02 -13.51
C HIS A 104 2.25 -3.98 -12.44
N ASN A 105 3.54 -3.74 -12.23
CA ASN A 105 4.01 -2.73 -11.26
C ASN A 105 3.58 -1.32 -11.66
N LEU A 106 3.60 -1.00 -12.96
CA LEU A 106 3.13 0.30 -13.45
C LEU A 106 1.62 0.45 -13.20
N PHE A 107 0.84 -0.59 -13.51
CA PHE A 107 -0.60 -0.64 -13.24
C PHE A 107 -0.89 -0.43 -11.75
N LEU A 108 -0.22 -1.16 -10.84
CA LEU A 108 -0.41 -1.01 -9.40
C LEU A 108 0.01 0.37 -8.88
N THR A 109 1.06 0.96 -9.46
CA THR A 109 1.48 2.35 -9.13
C THR A 109 0.38 3.34 -9.49
N THR A 110 -0.13 3.27 -10.73
CA THR A 110 -1.19 4.17 -11.21
C THR A 110 -2.48 3.97 -10.44
N LEU A 111 -2.89 2.72 -10.22
CA LEU A 111 -4.10 2.40 -9.45
C LEU A 111 -4.01 2.94 -8.01
N SER A 112 -2.87 2.74 -7.35
CA SER A 112 -2.65 3.22 -5.98
C SER A 112 -2.68 4.75 -5.91
N LEU A 113 -2.09 5.42 -6.91
CA LEU A 113 -2.09 6.88 -6.99
C LEU A 113 -3.49 7.45 -7.22
N THR A 114 -4.26 6.84 -8.14
CA THR A 114 -5.64 7.26 -8.41
C THR A 114 -6.50 7.14 -7.15
N LEU A 115 -6.45 5.99 -6.46
CA LEU A 115 -7.20 5.80 -5.22
C LEU A 115 -6.78 6.81 -4.14
N LEU A 116 -5.46 7.05 -3.98
CA LEU A 116 -4.95 8.01 -3.01
C LEU A 116 -5.45 9.43 -3.28
N VAL A 117 -5.39 9.87 -4.53
CA VAL A 117 -5.81 11.23 -4.91
C VAL A 117 -7.32 11.42 -4.72
N LEU A 118 -8.13 10.42 -5.11
CA LEU A 118 -9.58 10.44 -4.85
C LEU A 118 -9.89 10.46 -3.35
N MET A 119 -9.16 9.69 -2.54
CA MET A 119 -9.33 9.72 -1.08
C MET A 119 -8.95 11.09 -0.50
N ILE A 120 -7.84 11.68 -0.95
CA ILE A 120 -7.41 13.02 -0.50
C ILE A 120 -8.47 14.06 -0.85
N GLU A 121 -9.06 14.01 -2.05
CA GLU A 121 -10.14 14.93 -2.46
C GLU A 121 -11.32 14.90 -1.49
N GLN A 122 -11.71 13.71 -1.02
CA GLN A 122 -12.81 13.56 -0.04
C GLN A 122 -12.38 13.94 1.38
N LEU A 123 -11.12 13.71 1.75
CA LEU A 123 -10.60 13.92 3.10
C LEU A 123 -10.30 15.39 3.44
N VAL A 124 -9.75 16.14 2.49
CA VAL A 124 -9.35 17.56 2.70
C VAL A 124 -10.52 18.42 3.22
N PRO A 125 -11.69 18.48 2.55
CA PRO A 125 -12.81 19.30 3.04
C PRO A 125 -13.37 18.76 4.36
N MET A 126 -13.39 17.43 4.56
CA MET A 126 -13.88 16.79 5.78
C MET A 126 -13.04 17.19 7.00
N ILE A 127 -11.72 17.11 6.88
CA ILE A 127 -10.78 17.46 7.96
C ILE A 127 -10.78 18.96 8.20
N ALA A 128 -10.81 19.79 7.15
CA ALA A 128 -10.76 21.24 7.29
C ALA A 128 -12.01 21.82 7.97
N ARG A 129 -13.20 21.24 7.72
CA ARG A 129 -14.46 21.72 8.28
C ARG A 129 -14.74 21.17 9.69
N ASN A 130 -14.48 19.89 9.90
CA ASN A 130 -14.91 19.19 11.12
C ASN A 130 -13.76 18.81 12.05
N GLY A 131 -12.52 18.99 11.61
CA GLY A 131 -11.31 18.62 12.35
C GLY A 131 -10.92 17.14 12.19
N LEU A 132 -9.69 16.84 12.62
CA LEU A 132 -9.09 15.52 12.49
C LEU A 132 -9.79 14.45 13.35
N TYR A 133 -10.24 14.82 14.55
CA TYR A 133 -10.96 13.90 15.44
C TYR A 133 -12.25 13.39 14.80
N TYR A 134 -13.01 14.29 14.16
CA TYR A 134 -14.23 13.92 13.44
C TYR A 134 -13.92 12.94 12.31
N ALA A 135 -12.89 13.22 11.50
CA ALA A 135 -12.50 12.36 10.40
C ALA A 135 -12.06 10.95 10.86
N ILE A 136 -11.54 10.80 12.08
CA ILE A 136 -11.04 9.51 12.59
C ILE A 136 -12.15 8.70 13.27
N CYS A 137 -12.96 9.35 14.11
CA CYS A 137 -13.85 8.64 15.03
C CYS A 137 -15.34 8.79 14.72
N ASN A 138 -15.76 9.75 13.90
CA ASN A 138 -17.18 10.01 13.66
C ASN A 138 -17.75 9.16 12.51
N ILE A 139 -19.01 8.73 12.63
CA ILE A 139 -19.70 7.97 11.58
C ILE A 139 -19.83 8.77 10.28
N GLY A 140 -19.91 10.10 10.37
CA GLY A 140 -19.96 10.98 9.22
C GLY A 140 -18.66 11.02 8.40
N ALA A 141 -17.58 10.39 8.86
CA ALA A 141 -16.39 10.13 8.05
C ALA A 141 -16.53 8.87 7.16
N TRP A 142 -17.49 8.00 7.45
CA TRP A 142 -17.84 6.82 6.66
C TRP A 142 -18.84 7.19 5.54
N THR A 143 -18.43 8.11 4.66
CA THR A 143 -19.25 8.60 3.56
C THR A 143 -19.31 7.61 2.39
N GLN A 144 -20.35 7.67 1.57
CA GLN A 144 -20.54 6.77 0.43
C GLN A 144 -19.31 6.74 -0.52
N PRO A 145 -18.72 7.86 -0.95
CA PRO A 145 -17.52 7.83 -1.80
C PRO A 145 -16.34 7.10 -1.14
N MET A 146 -16.15 7.30 0.16
CA MET A 146 -15.08 6.66 0.93
C MET A 146 -15.28 5.15 1.00
N VAL A 147 -16.51 4.68 1.20
CA VAL A 147 -16.83 3.24 1.20
C VAL A 147 -16.51 2.58 -0.13
N THR A 148 -16.84 3.24 -1.25
CA THR A 148 -16.47 2.76 -2.59
C THR A 148 -14.94 2.66 -2.73
N LEU A 149 -14.21 3.69 -2.32
CA LEU A 149 -12.74 3.69 -2.38
C LEU A 149 -12.11 2.62 -1.48
N TYR A 150 -12.65 2.39 -0.28
CA TYR A 150 -12.21 1.32 0.61
C TYR A 150 -12.42 -0.05 -0.02
N TYR A 151 -13.58 -0.28 -0.65
CA TYR A 151 -13.87 -1.52 -1.35
C TYR A 151 -12.94 -1.71 -2.57
N MET A 152 -12.67 -0.66 -3.35
CA MET A 152 -11.71 -0.74 -4.46
C MET A 152 -10.28 -1.03 -3.98
N ASN A 153 -9.83 -0.40 -2.88
CA ASN A 153 -8.55 -0.72 -2.26
C ASN A 153 -8.53 -2.17 -1.77
N TYR A 154 -9.62 -2.67 -1.20
CA TYR A 154 -9.75 -4.07 -0.80
C TYR A 154 -9.59 -5.04 -1.97
N ILE A 155 -10.28 -4.79 -3.10
CA ILE A 155 -10.10 -5.59 -4.32
C ILE A 155 -8.65 -5.52 -4.83
N THR A 156 -8.01 -4.35 -4.73
CA THR A 156 -6.61 -4.16 -5.11
C THR A 156 -5.68 -5.11 -4.34
N LYS A 157 -5.95 -5.43 -3.07
CA LYS A 157 -5.11 -6.38 -2.29
C LYS A 157 -5.10 -7.80 -2.86
N TYR A 158 -6.16 -8.23 -3.53
CA TYR A 158 -6.17 -9.49 -4.25
C TYR A 158 -5.40 -9.42 -5.56
N ILE A 159 -5.42 -8.26 -6.23
CA ILE A 159 -4.59 -8.04 -7.43
C ILE A 159 -3.10 -8.08 -7.04
N GLU A 160 -2.74 -7.55 -5.88
CA GLU A 160 -1.37 -7.62 -5.34
C GLU A 160 -0.88 -9.07 -5.09
N PHE A 161 -1.78 -10.08 -4.99
CA PHE A 161 -1.34 -11.49 -4.91
C PHE A 161 -0.57 -11.94 -6.15
N ILE A 162 -0.84 -11.30 -7.30
CA ILE A 162 -0.14 -11.56 -8.56
C ILE A 162 1.36 -11.21 -8.43
N ASP A 163 1.74 -10.26 -7.58
CA ASP A 163 3.15 -9.98 -7.28
C ASP A 163 3.86 -11.22 -6.75
N THR A 164 3.21 -11.92 -5.82
CA THR A 164 3.75 -13.14 -5.21
C THR A 164 3.86 -14.24 -6.27
N LEU A 165 2.89 -14.35 -7.17
CA LEU A 165 2.94 -15.29 -8.30
C LEU A 165 4.12 -15.02 -9.23
N PHE A 166 4.36 -13.76 -9.60
CA PHE A 166 5.53 -13.40 -10.41
C PHE A 166 6.84 -13.76 -9.72
N LEU A 167 6.94 -13.58 -8.40
CA LEU A 167 8.12 -13.96 -7.64
C LEU A 167 8.32 -15.49 -7.61
N VAL A 168 7.25 -16.27 -7.46
CA VAL A 168 7.30 -17.75 -7.55
C VAL A 168 7.77 -18.19 -8.93
N LEU A 169 7.18 -17.65 -10.01
CA LEU A 169 7.53 -17.98 -11.39
C LEU A 169 8.98 -17.59 -11.75
N LYS A 170 9.49 -16.53 -11.13
CA LYS A 170 10.89 -16.09 -11.26
C LYS A 170 11.86 -16.82 -10.34
N HIS A 171 11.39 -17.83 -9.59
CA HIS A 171 12.17 -18.58 -8.60
C HIS A 171 12.83 -17.68 -7.54
N LYS A 172 12.19 -16.55 -7.22
CA LYS A 172 12.69 -15.65 -6.18
C LYS A 172 12.24 -16.16 -4.81
N ASN A 173 13.19 -16.13 -3.86
CA ASN A 173 12.90 -16.51 -2.48
C ASN A 173 11.89 -15.54 -1.86
N LEU A 174 10.69 -16.06 -1.60
CA LEU A 174 9.67 -15.36 -0.84
C LEU A 174 10.07 -15.29 0.63
N ARG A 175 10.09 -14.08 1.18
CA ARG A 175 10.27 -13.88 2.61
C ARG A 175 8.95 -14.11 3.30
N PHE A 176 8.99 -14.68 4.51
CA PHE A 176 7.81 -14.85 5.36
C PHE A 176 7.01 -13.55 5.51
N LEU A 177 7.71 -12.42 5.70
CA LEU A 177 7.13 -11.08 5.77
C LEU A 177 6.15 -10.80 4.63
N HIS A 178 6.53 -11.12 3.40
CA HIS A 178 5.74 -10.81 2.22
C HIS A 178 4.48 -11.69 2.15
N THR A 179 4.64 -13.00 2.29
CA THR A 179 3.50 -13.95 2.23
C THR A 179 2.54 -13.82 3.41
N TYR A 180 3.05 -13.43 4.58
CA TYR A 180 2.22 -13.12 5.74
C TYR A 180 1.44 -11.82 5.51
N HIS A 181 2.13 -10.75 5.09
CA HIS A 181 1.52 -9.44 4.84
C HIS A 181 0.39 -9.50 3.81
N HIS A 182 0.59 -10.14 2.65
CA HIS A 182 -0.48 -10.18 1.63
C HIS A 182 -1.74 -10.90 2.15
N GLY A 183 -1.59 -12.07 2.76
CA GLY A 183 -2.74 -12.81 3.32
C GLY A 183 -3.43 -12.04 4.46
N ALA A 184 -2.66 -11.50 5.40
CA ALA A 184 -3.19 -10.78 6.55
C ALA A 184 -3.81 -9.42 6.17
N THR A 185 -3.29 -8.72 5.16
CA THR A 185 -3.84 -7.42 4.72
C THR A 185 -5.18 -7.60 4.02
N ALA A 186 -5.37 -8.68 3.24
CA ALA A 186 -6.67 -9.02 2.67
C ALA A 186 -7.71 -9.27 3.76
N LEU A 187 -7.37 -10.08 4.78
CA LEU A 187 -8.24 -10.33 5.93
C LEU A 187 -8.53 -9.04 6.73
N LEU A 188 -7.51 -8.20 6.94
CA LEU A 188 -7.64 -6.94 7.64
C LEU A 188 -8.67 -6.05 6.94
N CYS A 189 -8.50 -5.78 5.64
CA CYS A 189 -9.43 -4.96 4.86
C CYS A 189 -10.87 -5.49 4.91
N TYR A 190 -11.06 -6.82 4.85
CA TYR A 190 -12.38 -7.44 5.04
C TYR A 190 -12.98 -7.09 6.40
N THR A 191 -12.23 -7.31 7.49
CA THR A 191 -12.74 -7.03 8.84
C THR A 191 -13.06 -5.55 9.05
N GLN A 192 -12.28 -4.63 8.48
CA GLN A 192 -12.53 -3.20 8.59
C GLN A 192 -13.76 -2.73 7.81
N LEU A 193 -14.00 -3.30 6.61
CA LEU A 193 -15.18 -3.02 5.80
C LEU A 193 -16.47 -3.50 6.48
N VAL A 194 -16.48 -4.75 6.95
CA VAL A 194 -17.63 -5.32 7.68
C VAL A 194 -17.84 -4.62 9.03
N GLY A 195 -16.75 -4.20 9.67
CA GLY A 195 -16.78 -3.50 10.95
C GLY A 195 -16.97 -2.00 10.86
N THR A 196 -17.25 -1.42 9.69
CA THR A 196 -17.58 0.01 9.51
C THR A 196 -16.59 0.95 10.21
N THR A 197 -15.28 0.72 10.04
CA THR A 197 -14.27 1.38 10.87
C THR A 197 -13.80 2.71 10.27
N ALA A 198 -14.27 3.84 10.82
CA ALA A 198 -14.03 5.19 10.28
C ALA A 198 -12.53 5.53 10.12
N ILE A 199 -11.67 5.11 11.05
CA ILE A 199 -10.22 5.35 11.03
C ILE A 199 -9.49 4.70 9.83
N SER A 200 -10.14 3.79 9.09
CA SER A 200 -9.50 3.00 8.02
C SER A 200 -8.84 3.87 6.96
N TRP A 201 -9.35 5.08 6.67
CA TRP A 201 -8.72 5.96 5.68
C TRP A 201 -7.28 6.31 6.03
N VAL A 202 -6.91 6.44 7.32
CA VAL A 202 -5.55 6.81 7.72
C VAL A 202 -4.58 5.73 7.22
N VAL A 203 -4.89 4.49 7.59
CA VAL A 203 -4.08 3.32 7.23
C VAL A 203 -4.05 3.10 5.73
N ILE A 204 -5.21 3.23 5.07
CA ILE A 204 -5.33 3.02 3.62
C ILE A 204 -4.57 4.09 2.85
N SER A 205 -4.76 5.38 3.15
CA SER A 205 -4.09 6.48 2.46
C SER A 205 -2.57 6.43 2.63
N LEU A 206 -2.09 6.16 3.85
CA LEU A 206 -0.66 6.01 4.11
C LEU A 206 -0.09 4.79 3.37
N ASN A 207 -0.80 3.65 3.38
CA ASN A 207 -0.41 2.46 2.62
C ASN A 207 -0.36 2.72 1.11
N LEU A 208 -1.37 3.37 0.54
CA LEU A 208 -1.43 3.73 -0.87
C LEU A 208 -0.26 4.66 -1.24
N GLY A 209 0.05 5.66 -0.41
CA GLY A 209 1.20 6.55 -0.62
C GLY A 209 2.53 5.79 -0.66
N VAL A 210 2.75 4.86 0.27
CA VAL A 210 3.93 4.00 0.26
C VAL A 210 3.94 3.06 -0.94
N HIS A 211 2.78 2.50 -1.33
CA HIS A 211 2.64 1.62 -2.48
C HIS A 211 2.97 2.32 -3.79
N VAL A 212 2.57 3.58 -3.97
CA VAL A 212 2.98 4.39 -5.14
C VAL A 212 4.50 4.44 -5.25
N VAL A 213 5.20 4.76 -4.15
CA VAL A 213 6.67 4.86 -4.14
C VAL A 213 7.33 3.48 -4.35
N MET A 214 6.78 2.45 -3.71
CA MET A 214 7.34 1.09 -3.71
C MET A 214 7.18 0.40 -5.07
N TYR A 215 5.99 0.47 -5.69
CA TYR A 215 5.76 -0.11 -7.02
C TYR A 215 6.49 0.68 -8.11
N TRP A 216 6.57 2.00 -7.99
CA TRP A 216 7.38 2.81 -8.89
C TRP A 216 8.86 2.41 -8.82
N TYR A 217 9.38 2.19 -7.61
CA TYR A 217 10.73 1.66 -7.42
C TYR A 217 10.92 0.30 -8.12
N TYR A 218 9.98 -0.63 -7.98
CA TYR A 218 10.08 -1.94 -8.63
C TYR A 218 9.99 -1.86 -10.15
N PHE A 219 9.17 -0.96 -10.69
CA PHE A 219 9.12 -0.67 -12.13
C PHE A 219 10.47 -0.18 -12.65
N LEU A 220 11.08 0.81 -11.98
CA LEU A 220 12.41 1.32 -12.35
C LEU A 220 13.50 0.25 -12.24
N ALA A 221 13.47 -0.55 -11.17
CA ALA A 221 14.40 -1.66 -10.97
C ALA A 221 14.27 -2.72 -12.07
N ALA A 222 13.04 -3.02 -12.52
CA ALA A 222 12.77 -3.95 -13.60
C ALA A 222 13.23 -3.44 -14.98
N ARG A 223 13.32 -2.11 -15.18
CA ARG A 223 13.96 -1.49 -16.36
C ARG A 223 15.49 -1.50 -16.29
N GLY A 224 16.07 -1.95 -15.17
CA GLY A 224 17.51 -2.00 -14.97
C GLY A 224 18.13 -0.71 -14.44
N ILE A 225 17.31 0.25 -14.00
CA ILE A 225 17.79 1.50 -13.41
C ILE A 225 18.21 1.21 -11.96
N ARG A 226 19.46 1.57 -11.61
CA ARG A 226 19.96 1.45 -10.25
C ARG A 226 19.47 2.62 -9.41
N VAL A 227 18.56 2.34 -8.50
CA VAL A 227 17.96 3.34 -7.63
C VAL A 227 18.72 3.40 -6.29
N TRP A 228 19.33 4.54 -5.97
CA TRP A 228 20.12 4.71 -4.73
C TRP A 228 19.24 4.82 -3.48
N TRP A 229 18.00 5.29 -3.63
CA TRP A 229 17.07 5.52 -2.51
C TRP A 229 16.27 4.29 -2.07
N LYS A 230 16.70 3.07 -2.39
CA LYS A 230 16.01 1.84 -1.99
C LYS A 230 15.82 1.69 -0.47
N GLU A 231 16.75 2.24 0.32
CA GLU A 231 16.66 2.21 1.78
C GLU A 231 15.59 3.16 2.31
N TRP A 232 15.37 4.30 1.63
CA TRP A 232 14.31 5.23 1.97
C TRP A 232 12.94 4.62 1.79
N VAL A 233 12.74 3.73 0.81
CA VAL A 233 11.47 3.00 0.63
C VAL A 233 11.13 2.19 1.88
N THR A 234 12.09 1.43 2.43
CA THR A 234 11.87 0.66 3.67
C THR A 234 11.67 1.57 4.88
N ARG A 235 12.34 2.73 4.95
CA ARG A 235 12.11 3.70 6.01
C ARG A 235 10.71 4.30 5.95
N PHE A 236 10.20 4.63 4.75
CA PHE A 236 8.83 5.10 4.56
C PHE A 236 7.81 4.04 5.00
N GLN A 237 8.04 2.76 4.67
CA GLN A 237 7.19 1.66 5.17
C GLN A 237 7.15 1.58 6.70
N ILE A 238 8.30 1.71 7.36
CA ILE A 238 8.36 1.69 8.84
C ILE A 238 7.65 2.92 9.43
N MET A 239 7.90 4.11 8.87
CA MET A 239 7.24 5.34 9.31
C MET A 239 5.72 5.24 9.17
N GLN A 240 5.23 4.65 8.07
CA GLN A 240 3.80 4.38 7.85
C GLN A 240 3.23 3.55 9.00
N PHE A 241 3.81 2.40 9.32
CA PHE A 241 3.30 1.56 10.42
C PHE A 241 3.36 2.23 11.79
N VAL A 242 4.38 3.06 12.06
CA VAL A 242 4.46 3.82 13.32
C VAL A 242 3.31 4.82 13.43
N LEU A 243 3.02 5.56 12.35
CA LEU A 243 1.88 6.49 12.30
C LEU A 243 0.55 5.74 12.43
N ASP A 244 0.38 4.64 11.69
CA ASP A 244 -0.82 3.81 11.74
C ASP A 244 -1.11 3.33 13.16
N ILE A 245 -0.12 2.79 13.87
CA ILE A 245 -0.27 2.34 15.26
C ILE A 245 -0.64 3.50 16.18
N GLY A 246 -0.01 4.67 16.02
CA GLY A 246 -0.32 5.85 16.83
C GLY A 246 -1.80 6.23 16.75
N PHE A 247 -2.34 6.31 15.52
CA PHE A 247 -3.75 6.61 15.31
C PHE A 247 -4.68 5.49 15.78
N ILE A 248 -4.36 4.22 15.49
CA ILE A 248 -5.17 3.07 15.91
C ILE A 248 -5.24 2.99 17.45
N TYR A 249 -4.11 3.15 18.14
CA TYR A 249 -4.06 3.08 19.60
C TYR A 249 -4.82 4.26 20.23
N PHE A 250 -4.77 5.44 19.63
CA PHE A 250 -5.61 6.56 20.03
C PHE A 250 -7.10 6.21 19.92
N ALA A 251 -7.55 5.66 18.79
CA ALA A 251 -8.95 5.25 18.62
C ALA A 251 -9.38 4.13 19.59
N VAL A 252 -8.51 3.15 19.81
CA VAL A 252 -8.73 2.06 20.80
C VAL A 252 -8.88 2.66 22.20
N TYR A 253 -7.97 3.57 22.59
CA TYR A 253 -8.02 4.23 23.89
C TYR A 253 -9.33 4.99 24.10
N GLN A 254 -9.77 5.77 23.09
CA GLN A 254 -11.04 6.51 23.16
C GLN A 254 -12.22 5.57 23.38
N LYS A 255 -12.29 4.49 22.59
CA LYS A 255 -13.36 3.50 22.68
C LYS A 255 -13.38 2.73 24.00
N VAL A 256 -12.22 2.25 24.46
CA VAL A 256 -12.10 1.51 25.73
C VAL A 256 -12.43 2.42 26.91
N SER A 257 -11.96 3.67 26.88
CA SER A 257 -12.29 4.65 27.92
C SER A 257 -13.78 4.94 27.96
N HIS A 258 -14.42 5.15 26.80
CA HIS A 258 -15.86 5.38 26.73
C HIS A 258 -16.71 4.18 27.23
N LEU A 259 -16.32 2.95 26.89
CA LEU A 259 -17.10 1.75 27.21
C LEU A 259 -16.85 1.18 28.61
N PHE A 260 -15.60 1.21 29.10
CA PHE A 260 -15.20 0.50 30.32
C PHE A 260 -14.72 1.43 31.44
N PHE A 261 -14.20 2.62 31.11
CA PHE A 261 -13.59 3.53 32.09
C PHE A 261 -14.02 4.99 31.84
N PRO A 262 -15.31 5.32 31.99
CA PRO A 262 -15.84 6.64 31.64
C PRO A 262 -15.23 7.79 32.47
N HIS A 263 -14.56 7.46 33.58
CA HIS A 263 -13.83 8.41 34.41
C HIS A 263 -12.50 8.90 33.80
N LEU A 264 -11.97 8.21 32.78
CA LEU A 264 -10.76 8.62 32.07
C LEU A 264 -11.07 9.73 31.05
N PRO A 265 -10.12 10.64 30.77
CA PRO A 265 -10.32 11.67 29.76
C PRO A 265 -10.46 11.02 28.38
N HIS A 266 -11.64 11.16 27.79
CA HIS A 266 -11.98 10.72 26.44
C HIS A 266 -12.94 11.73 25.78
N CYS A 267 -12.91 11.82 24.45
CA CYS A 267 -13.72 12.79 23.70
C CYS A 267 -15.05 12.19 23.18
N GLY A 268 -15.23 10.87 23.33
CA GLY A 268 -16.43 10.14 22.90
C GLY A 268 -16.10 8.74 22.36
N ASP A 269 -17.13 8.02 21.90
CA ASP A 269 -16.95 6.74 21.22
C ASP A 269 -16.34 6.92 19.82
N CYS A 270 -15.60 5.91 19.37
CA CYS A 270 -14.94 5.90 18.06
C CYS A 270 -15.54 4.78 17.21
N VAL A 271 -16.04 5.13 16.02
CA VAL A 271 -16.82 4.23 15.17
C VAL A 271 -15.96 3.10 14.60
N GLY A 272 -16.42 1.87 14.85
CA GLY A 272 -15.87 0.62 14.35
C GLY A 272 -16.40 -0.55 15.17
N SER A 273 -16.41 -1.78 14.65
CA SER A 273 -16.76 -2.96 15.45
C SER A 273 -15.61 -3.35 16.37
N THR A 274 -15.92 -3.93 17.53
CA THR A 274 -14.89 -4.39 18.50
C THR A 274 -13.93 -5.40 17.85
N THR A 275 -14.44 -6.29 16.99
CA THR A 275 -13.64 -7.27 16.26
C THR A 275 -12.68 -6.61 15.27
N ALA A 276 -13.13 -5.60 14.51
CA ALA A 276 -12.29 -4.84 13.58
C ALA A 276 -11.21 -4.03 14.31
N THR A 277 -11.54 -3.44 15.45
CA THR A 277 -10.58 -2.70 16.28
C THR A 277 -9.46 -3.62 16.81
N PHE A 278 -9.82 -4.77 17.39
CA PHE A 278 -8.82 -5.72 17.90
C PHE A 278 -8.00 -6.37 16.77
N SER A 279 -8.64 -6.77 15.66
CA SER A 279 -7.92 -7.34 14.52
C SER A 279 -6.94 -6.34 13.92
N GLY A 280 -7.35 -5.07 13.77
CA GLY A 280 -6.51 -3.98 13.28
C GLY A 280 -5.30 -3.75 14.18
N CYS A 281 -5.51 -3.65 15.49
CA CYS A 281 -4.45 -3.51 16.48
C CYS A 281 -3.43 -4.67 16.39
N ALA A 282 -3.90 -5.92 16.40
CA ALA A 282 -3.03 -7.09 16.38
C ALA A 282 -2.23 -7.21 15.06
N ILE A 283 -2.89 -7.07 13.91
CA ILE A 283 -2.26 -7.24 12.59
C ILE A 283 -1.25 -6.12 12.34
N ILE A 284 -1.62 -4.85 12.54
CA ILE A 284 -0.71 -3.73 12.26
C ILE A 284 0.49 -3.73 13.24
N SER A 285 0.28 -4.09 14.50
CA SER A 285 1.39 -4.26 15.46
C SER A 285 2.35 -5.37 15.04
N SER A 286 1.82 -6.49 14.54
CA SER A 286 2.65 -7.56 13.99
C SER A 286 3.50 -7.08 12.80
N TYR A 287 2.94 -6.24 11.92
CA TYR A 287 3.66 -5.69 10.76
C TYR A 287 4.83 -4.83 11.18
N LEU A 288 4.64 -3.91 12.14
CA LEU A 288 5.74 -3.08 12.62
C LEU A 288 6.90 -3.96 13.14
N PHE A 289 6.59 -4.96 13.98
CA PHE A 289 7.60 -5.88 14.50
C PHE A 289 8.38 -6.57 13.37
N LEU A 290 7.64 -7.14 12.41
CA LEU A 290 8.15 -7.87 11.27
C LEU A 290 9.02 -6.99 10.33
N PHE A 291 8.62 -5.74 10.08
CA PHE A 291 9.39 -4.78 9.27
C PHE A 291 10.63 -4.26 10.00
N VAL A 292 10.56 -4.01 11.30
CA VAL A 292 11.72 -3.63 12.11
C VAL A 292 12.74 -4.78 12.16
N ALA A 293 12.27 -6.02 12.36
CA ALA A 293 13.13 -7.21 12.31
C ALA A 293 13.84 -7.34 10.96
N PHE A 294 13.10 -7.17 9.86
CA PHE A 294 13.66 -7.14 8.50
C PHE A 294 14.72 -6.03 8.33
N TYR A 295 14.44 -4.82 8.82
CA TYR A 295 15.36 -3.70 8.69
C TYR A 295 16.67 -3.94 9.45
N ILE A 296 16.57 -4.45 10.68
CA ILE A 296 17.73 -4.83 11.49
C ILE A 296 18.56 -5.90 10.78
N GLU A 297 17.92 -6.94 10.24
CA GLU A 297 18.60 -8.02 9.53
C GLU A 297 19.30 -7.55 8.25
N VAL A 298 18.64 -6.72 7.44
CA VAL A 298 19.14 -6.33 6.11
C VAL A 298 20.16 -5.18 6.16
N TYR A 299 19.97 -4.22 7.07
CA TYR A 299 20.73 -2.97 7.11
C TYR A 299 21.67 -2.87 8.32
N LYS A 300 21.24 -3.28 9.52
CA LYS A 300 22.03 -3.10 10.75
C LYS A 300 23.01 -4.24 11.03
N ARG A 301 22.65 -5.49 10.73
CA ARG A 301 23.51 -6.68 10.93
C ARG A 301 24.59 -6.86 9.85
N ARG A 302 24.79 -5.89 8.95
CA ARG A 302 25.88 -5.90 7.95
C ARG A 302 27.30 -5.83 8.53
N GLY A 303 27.45 -5.68 9.84
CA GLY A 303 28.75 -5.64 10.54
C GLY A 303 29.29 -6.98 11.04
N THR A 304 28.53 -8.07 11.01
CA THR A 304 29.03 -9.40 11.45
C THR A 304 29.52 -10.22 10.27
N LYS A 305 30.85 -10.41 10.20
CA LYS A 305 31.70 -11.18 9.28
C LYS A 305 31.09 -12.43 8.59
N LYS A 306 30.14 -12.26 7.66
CA LYS A 306 29.90 -13.18 6.54
C LYS A 306 29.80 -12.35 5.25
N SER A 307 30.88 -12.34 4.47
CA SER A 307 30.92 -11.63 3.19
C SER A 307 29.89 -12.22 2.23
N ARG A 308 28.91 -11.43 1.81
CA ARG A 308 27.90 -11.81 0.80
C ARG A 308 28.53 -11.68 -0.59
N ILE A 309 28.90 -12.80 -1.20
CA ILE A 309 29.35 -12.81 -2.61
C ILE A 309 28.11 -12.77 -3.51
N VAL A 310 28.05 -11.80 -4.42
CA VAL A 310 27.02 -11.73 -5.47
C VAL A 310 27.44 -12.66 -6.60
N LYS A 311 26.79 -13.82 -6.75
CA LYS A 311 27.00 -14.69 -7.92
C LYS A 311 26.39 -13.98 -9.15
N ARG A 312 27.20 -13.65 -10.15
CA ARG A 312 26.70 -13.10 -11.43
C ARG A 312 25.98 -14.21 -12.20
N VAL A 313 24.65 -14.21 -12.18
CA VAL A 313 23.86 -15.03 -13.11
C VAL A 313 23.81 -14.34 -14.48
N ARG A 314 24.02 -15.09 -15.56
CA ARG A 314 23.90 -14.60 -16.94
C ARG A 314 22.42 -14.34 -17.24
N GLY A 315 22.06 -13.07 -17.35
CA GLY A 315 20.71 -12.58 -17.64
C GLY A 315 20.70 -11.06 -17.51
N GLY A 316 19.86 -10.37 -18.28
CA GLY A 316 19.75 -8.90 -18.27
C GLY A 316 19.51 -8.32 -16.86
N VAL A 317 19.56 -6.99 -16.73
CA VAL A 317 19.62 -6.30 -15.42
C VAL A 317 18.46 -6.66 -14.46
N ALA A 318 17.31 -7.11 -14.96
CA ALA A 318 16.22 -7.65 -14.15
C ALA A 318 16.53 -9.01 -13.46
N ALA A 319 17.46 -9.80 -14.00
CA ALA A 319 18.01 -10.99 -13.34
C ALA A 319 19.05 -10.65 -12.26
N LYS A 320 19.57 -9.41 -12.22
CA LYS A 320 20.56 -8.91 -11.24
C LYS A 320 19.95 -8.42 -9.91
N VAL A 321 18.80 -8.94 -9.50
CA VAL A 321 18.32 -8.75 -8.13
C VAL A 321 18.97 -9.82 -7.25
N ASN A 322 19.97 -9.37 -6.48
CA ASN A 322 20.85 -10.11 -5.57
C ASN A 322 20.23 -11.39 -5.01
N GLU A 323 20.74 -12.54 -5.47
CA GLU A 323 20.67 -13.76 -4.68
C GLU A 323 21.78 -13.67 -3.63
N TYR A 324 21.39 -13.57 -2.36
CA TYR A 324 22.33 -13.57 -1.25
C TYR A 324 22.59 -15.02 -0.85
N VAL A 325 23.69 -15.60 -1.33
CA VAL A 325 24.18 -16.89 -0.85
C VAL A 325 25.09 -16.63 0.34
N ASN A 326 24.79 -17.24 1.48
CA ASN A 326 25.71 -17.25 2.62
C ASN A 326 26.86 -18.18 2.27
N VAL A 327 28.08 -17.65 2.14
CA VAL A 327 29.29 -18.44 1.89
C VAL A 327 30.17 -18.34 3.12
N ASP A 328 30.63 -19.49 3.63
CA ASP A 328 31.63 -19.52 4.70
C ASP A 328 33.02 -19.26 4.10
N VAL A 329 33.57 -18.09 4.43
CA VAL A 329 34.80 -17.57 3.82
C VAL A 329 36.04 -18.38 4.23
N ALA A 330 35.92 -19.22 5.26
CA ALA A 330 37.00 -20.10 5.72
C ALA A 330 37.45 -21.14 4.69
N HIS A 331 36.60 -21.49 3.72
CA HIS A 331 36.85 -22.61 2.79
C HIS A 331 36.76 -22.24 1.30
N THR A 332 36.69 -20.95 0.95
CA THR A 332 36.62 -20.53 -0.45
C THR A 332 37.85 -19.72 -0.87
N SER A 333 38.61 -20.25 -1.83
CA SER A 333 39.68 -19.52 -2.53
C SER A 333 39.10 -18.33 -3.28
N THR A 334 39.45 -17.12 -2.86
CA THR A 334 39.05 -15.85 -3.51
C THR A 334 39.75 -15.68 -4.87
N PRO A 335 39.02 -15.43 -5.98
CA PRO A 335 39.64 -14.88 -7.19
C PRO A 335 39.94 -13.39 -6.95
N SER A 336 41.18 -12.99 -7.22
CA SER A 336 41.69 -11.62 -7.05
C SER A 336 40.86 -10.58 -7.84
N PRO A 337 40.53 -9.41 -7.26
CA PRO A 337 39.80 -8.37 -7.98
C PRO A 337 40.78 -7.38 -8.64
N SER A 338 41.09 -7.59 -9.92
CA SER A 338 41.22 -6.53 -10.95
C SER A 338 41.80 -7.10 -12.24
N PRO A 339 41.17 -6.90 -13.41
CA PRO A 339 41.92 -6.87 -14.66
C PRO A 339 42.76 -5.59 -14.67
N ALA A 340 44.08 -5.73 -14.83
CA ALA A 340 44.96 -4.60 -15.09
C ALA A 340 44.45 -3.84 -16.32
N ARG A 341 44.30 -2.53 -16.16
CA ARG A 341 43.95 -1.61 -17.25
C ARG A 341 45.14 -1.61 -18.23
N LYS A 342 44.95 -2.14 -19.43
CA LYS A 342 45.82 -1.85 -20.58
C LYS A 342 45.10 -0.85 -21.46
#